data_AF-A0A845WMX2-F1
#
_entry.id   AF-A0A845WMX2-F1
#
_cell.length_a   1.000
_cell.length_b   1.000
_cell.length_c   1.000
_cell.angle_alpha   90.00
_cell.angle_beta   90.00
_cell.angle_gamma   90.00
#
_symmetry.space_group_name_H-M   'P 1'
#
loop_
_entity.id
_entity.type
_entity.pdbx_description
1 polymer ?
#
loop_
_entity_poly.entity_id
_entity_poly.type
_entity_poly.pdbx_seq_one_letter_code
_entity_poly.pdbx_strand_id
1 'polypeptide(L)'
;MKKLILIAFSALLFMLSVNAPALADGVVLTYEADFDSPDSVVIAEKYFPFRGTKRVVFEVAGKTCDLLGSASPIGAFQGCNYKVTIAADGTLSGTGNYPCTEDVAAACK
;
A
#
# COMPACT_ATOMS: atom_id res chain seq x y z
N MET A 1 17.89 16.42 -43.99
CA MET A 1 18.79 15.86 -42.97
C MET A 1 18.56 16.44 -41.57
N LYS A 2 18.49 17.78 -41.37
CA LYS A 2 18.25 18.40 -40.04
C LYS A 2 16.92 18.02 -39.35
N LYS A 3 15.84 17.78 -40.12
CA LYS A 3 14.51 17.41 -39.58
C LYS A 3 14.41 15.97 -39.05
N LEU A 4 15.22 15.04 -39.59
CA LEU A 4 15.25 13.65 -39.10
C LEU A 4 15.97 13.52 -37.75
N ILE A 5 16.98 14.37 -37.50
CA ILE A 5 17.77 14.34 -36.26
C ILE A 5 16.92 14.81 -35.07
N LEU A 6 16.03 15.79 -35.27
CA LEU A 6 15.16 16.29 -34.19
C LEU A 6 14.14 15.23 -33.73
N ILE A 7 13.52 14.51 -34.66
CA ILE A 7 12.48 13.49 -34.35
C ILE A 7 13.10 12.29 -33.61
N ALA A 8 14.30 11.88 -33.99
CA ALA A 8 15.03 10.81 -33.30
C ALA A 8 15.41 11.20 -31.86
N PHE A 9 15.77 12.47 -31.62
CA PHE A 9 16.10 12.97 -30.29
C PHE A 9 14.86 13.05 -29.37
N SER A 10 13.71 13.46 -29.92
CA SER A 10 12.44 13.52 -29.17
C SER A 10 11.93 12.13 -28.77
N ALA A 11 12.06 11.13 -29.65
CA ALA A 11 11.66 9.76 -29.35
C ALA A 11 12.55 9.12 -28.27
N LEU A 12 13.85 9.43 -28.26
CA LEU A 12 14.80 8.94 -27.25
C LEU A 12 14.52 9.55 -25.86
N LEU A 13 14.19 10.84 -25.81
CA LEU A 13 13.77 11.54 -24.58
C LEU A 13 12.43 11.02 -24.03
N PHE A 14 11.50 10.63 -24.91
CA PHE A 14 10.24 10.03 -24.49
C PHE A 14 10.48 8.64 -23.89
N MET A 15 11.28 7.78 -24.54
CA MET A 15 11.62 6.44 -24.02
C MET A 15 12.36 6.45 -22.67
N LEU A 16 13.14 7.50 -22.38
CA LEU A 16 13.85 7.67 -21.10
C LEU A 16 12.96 8.16 -19.95
N SER A 17 11.73 8.62 -20.21
CA SER A 17 10.85 9.21 -19.20
C SER A 17 9.67 8.33 -18.76
N VAL A 18 9.48 7.14 -19.33
CA VAL A 18 8.29 6.27 -19.07
C VAL A 18 8.51 4.97 -18.28
N ASN A 19 9.71 4.64 -17.81
CA ASN A 19 9.97 3.31 -17.22
C ASN A 19 10.24 3.31 -15.70
N ALA A 20 9.53 4.13 -14.92
CA ALA A 20 9.38 3.78 -13.51
C ALA A 20 8.34 2.65 -13.44
N PRO A 21 8.67 1.46 -12.90
CA PRO A 21 7.66 0.44 -12.67
C PRO A 21 6.55 1.07 -11.82
N ALA A 22 5.32 1.06 -12.33
CA ALA A 22 4.16 1.41 -11.53
C ALA A 22 3.92 0.27 -10.55
N LEU A 23 4.67 0.26 -9.45
CA LEU A 23 4.50 -0.72 -8.38
C LEU A 23 3.07 -0.56 -7.84
N ALA A 24 2.30 -1.64 -7.85
CA ALA A 24 0.90 -1.63 -7.43
C ALA A 24 0.82 -1.99 -5.94
N ASP A 25 0.65 -0.98 -5.11
CA ASP A 25 0.52 -1.15 -3.66
C ASP A 25 -0.96 -1.20 -3.28
N GLY A 26 -1.23 -1.74 -2.09
CA GLY A 26 -2.60 -1.84 -1.61
C GLY A 26 -2.70 -2.10 -0.12
N VAL A 27 -3.81 -1.63 0.46
CA VAL A 27 -4.19 -1.93 1.85
C VAL A 27 -5.59 -2.53 1.84
N VAL A 28 -5.75 -3.70 2.44
CA VAL A 28 -7.06 -4.28 2.79
C VAL A 28 -7.28 -3.98 4.27
N LEU A 29 -8.37 -3.27 4.57
CA LEU A 29 -8.85 -3.06 5.93
C LEU A 29 -10.07 -3.97 6.19
N THR A 30 -10.02 -4.75 7.24
CA THR A 30 -11.11 -5.60 7.72
C THR A 30 -11.55 -5.09 9.09
N TYR A 31 -12.79 -4.65 9.21
CA TYR A 31 -13.39 -4.19 10.47
C TYR A 31 -14.32 -5.26 10.99
N GLU A 32 -14.18 -5.60 12.27
CA GLU A 32 -15.06 -6.51 12.98
C GLU A 32 -15.91 -5.72 13.97
N ALA A 33 -17.20 -6.03 14.00
CA ALA A 33 -18.12 -5.59 15.05
C ALA A 33 -18.68 -6.83 15.72
N ASP A 34 -18.58 -6.88 17.04
CA ASP A 34 -19.12 -7.96 17.86
C ASP A 34 -20.40 -7.47 18.56
N PHE A 35 -21.48 -8.23 18.44
CA PHE A 35 -22.77 -7.91 19.02
C PHE A 35 -23.05 -8.90 20.15
N ASP A 36 -23.17 -8.41 21.39
CA ASP A 36 -23.51 -9.27 22.52
C ASP A 36 -24.96 -9.81 22.44
N SER A 37 -25.86 -9.05 21.81
CA SER A 37 -27.25 -9.44 21.60
C SER A 37 -27.88 -8.67 20.43
N PRO A 38 -28.20 -9.33 19.30
CA PRO A 38 -28.04 -10.77 19.06
C PRO A 38 -26.55 -11.16 18.92
N ASP A 39 -26.15 -12.29 19.51
CA ASP A 39 -24.80 -12.84 19.41
C ASP A 39 -24.40 -13.02 17.93
N SER A 40 -23.54 -12.13 17.43
CA SER A 40 -23.11 -12.13 16.04
C SER A 40 -21.87 -11.28 15.81
N VAL A 41 -21.05 -11.70 14.85
CA VAL A 41 -19.91 -10.90 14.36
C VAL A 41 -20.22 -10.42 12.94
N VAL A 42 -20.08 -9.11 12.72
CA VAL A 42 -20.20 -8.48 11.41
C VAL A 42 -18.81 -8.07 10.91
N ILE A 43 -18.50 -8.44 9.67
CA ILE A 43 -17.21 -8.14 9.04
C ILE A 43 -17.45 -7.20 7.85
N ALA A 44 -16.72 -6.08 7.82
CA ALA A 44 -16.66 -5.18 6.68
C ALA A 44 -15.23 -5.13 6.13
N GLU A 45 -15.07 -5.37 4.83
CA GLU A 45 -13.78 -5.31 4.17
C GLU A 45 -13.73 -4.17 3.15
N LYS A 46 -12.60 -3.46 3.10
CA LYS A 46 -12.33 -2.45 2.08
C LYS A 46 -10.90 -2.56 1.56
N TYR A 47 -10.79 -2.69 0.25
CA TYR A 47 -9.51 -2.61 -0.45
C TYR A 47 -9.24 -1.21 -0.98
N PHE A 48 -8.01 -0.72 -0.75
CA PHE A 48 -7.49 0.56 -1.19
C PHE A 48 -6.25 0.35 -2.06
N PRO A 49 -6.40 0.26 -3.39
CA PRO A 49 -5.26 0.20 -4.30
C PRO A 49 -4.66 1.59 -4.53
N PHE A 50 -3.34 1.66 -4.66
CA PHE A 50 -2.63 2.89 -5.03
C PHE A 50 -1.33 2.59 -5.77
N ARG A 51 -0.75 3.63 -6.37
CA ARG A 51 0.59 3.53 -6.97
C ARG A 51 1.63 3.64 -5.88
N GLY A 52 2.69 2.84 -6.00
CA GLY A 52 3.75 2.70 -5.02
C GLY A 52 4.26 4.02 -4.48
N THR A 53 4.28 4.14 -3.16
CA THR A 53 4.76 5.31 -2.43
C THR A 53 6.02 4.96 -1.65
N LYS A 54 6.67 5.94 -1.01
CA LYS A 54 7.79 5.65 -0.08
C LYS A 54 7.29 5.13 1.27
N ARG A 55 6.15 5.65 1.71
CA ARG A 55 5.48 5.33 2.98
C ARG A 55 3.99 5.27 2.77
N VAL A 56 3.34 4.34 3.46
CA VAL A 56 1.88 4.20 3.49
C VAL A 56 1.44 4.59 4.89
N VAL A 57 0.85 5.79 5.00
CA VAL A 57 0.44 6.38 6.27
C VAL A 57 -1.06 6.52 6.31
N PHE A 58 -1.68 5.99 7.36
CA PHE A 58 -3.12 6.08 7.58
C PHE A 58 -3.44 5.98 9.07
N GLU A 59 -4.62 6.46 9.44
CA GLU A 59 -5.14 6.37 10.80
C GLU A 59 -6.27 5.33 10.86
N VAL A 60 -6.23 4.45 11.86
CA VAL A 60 -7.28 3.46 12.11
C VAL A 60 -7.36 3.13 13.59
N ALA A 61 -8.58 3.00 14.12
CA ALA A 61 -8.82 2.74 15.56
C ALA A 61 -8.04 3.70 16.50
N GLY A 62 -7.88 4.97 16.09
CA GLY A 62 -7.14 5.99 16.85
C GLY A 62 -5.61 5.83 16.83
N LYS A 63 -5.07 4.92 16.02
CA LYS A 63 -3.64 4.67 15.85
C LYS A 63 -3.16 5.14 14.50
N THR A 64 -1.95 5.70 14.46
CA THR A 64 -1.29 6.05 13.19
C THR A 64 -0.40 4.90 12.75
N CYS A 65 -0.72 4.30 11.61
CA CYS A 65 0.08 3.29 10.95
C CYS A 65 1.03 3.95 9.96
N ASP A 66 2.32 3.61 10.02
CA ASP A 66 3.34 4.12 9.09
C ASP A 66 4.19 2.97 8.54
N LEU A 67 3.80 2.49 7.36
CA LEU A 67 4.35 1.30 6.70
C LEU A 67 5.30 1.68 5.55
N LEU A 68 6.22 0.78 5.19
CA LEU A 68 7.08 0.98 4.01
C LEU A 68 6.25 0.90 2.74
N GLY A 69 6.39 1.84 1.81
CA GLY A 69 5.82 1.65 0.48
C GLY A 69 6.83 1.00 -0.47
N SER A 70 6.37 0.50 -1.62
CA SER A 70 7.25 -0.21 -2.56
C SER A 70 8.30 0.69 -3.21
N ALA A 71 8.08 2.01 -3.23
CA ALA A 71 9.06 2.99 -3.69
C ALA A 71 10.06 3.42 -2.58
N SER A 72 10.07 2.74 -1.43
CA SER A 72 11.11 2.87 -0.40
C SER A 72 12.51 2.54 -0.97
N PRO A 73 13.62 3.07 -0.41
CA PRO A 73 14.98 2.70 -0.82
C PRO A 73 15.30 1.21 -0.66
N ILE A 74 14.64 0.54 0.30
CA ILE A 74 14.72 -0.92 0.51
C ILE A 74 13.68 -1.65 -0.36
N GLY A 75 13.16 -0.97 -1.39
CA GLY A 75 11.90 -1.23 -2.06
C GLY A 75 11.71 -2.66 -2.54
N ALA A 76 10.44 -3.04 -2.65
CA ALA A 76 10.05 -4.31 -3.19
C ALA A 76 10.04 -4.22 -4.73
N PHE A 77 10.62 -5.22 -5.41
CA PHE A 77 10.47 -5.38 -6.87
C PHE A 77 9.01 -5.62 -7.29
N GLN A 78 8.17 -5.98 -6.31
CA GLN A 78 6.73 -6.15 -6.35
C GLN A 78 6.05 -5.04 -5.52
N GLY A 79 4.76 -4.80 -5.70
CA GLY A 79 4.06 -3.84 -4.85
C GLY A 79 3.98 -4.27 -3.38
N CYS A 80 3.90 -3.29 -2.48
CA CYS A 80 3.69 -3.51 -1.05
C CYS A 80 2.20 -3.63 -0.76
N ASN A 81 1.81 -4.79 -0.24
CA ASN A 81 0.41 -5.12 -0.01
C ASN A 81 0.18 -5.51 1.44
N TYR A 82 -0.81 -4.88 2.07
CA TYR A 82 -1.08 -4.99 3.49
C TYR A 82 -2.48 -5.52 3.74
N LYS A 83 -2.59 -6.41 4.72
CA LYS A 83 -3.87 -6.78 5.33
C LYS A 83 -3.87 -6.30 6.76
N VAL A 84 -4.90 -5.56 7.14
CA VAL A 84 -5.07 -5.00 8.49
C VAL A 84 -6.44 -5.39 8.98
N THR A 85 -6.50 -6.03 10.13
CA THR A 85 -7.75 -6.38 10.81
C THR A 85 -7.86 -5.54 12.07
N ILE A 86 -9.03 -4.90 12.21
CA ILE A 86 -9.46 -4.13 13.35
C ILE A 86 -10.51 -4.97 14.05
N ALA A 87 -10.13 -5.62 15.16
CA ALA A 87 -11.06 -6.37 15.98
C ALA A 87 -12.05 -5.42 16.68
N ALA A 88 -13.17 -5.96 17.17
CA ALA A 88 -14.22 -5.18 17.81
C ALA A 88 -13.75 -4.42 19.08
N ASP A 89 -12.73 -4.94 19.76
CA ASP A 89 -12.08 -4.32 20.92
C ASP A 89 -11.07 -3.21 20.54
N GLY A 90 -10.89 -2.93 19.25
CA GLY A 90 -9.92 -1.99 18.72
C GLY A 90 -8.51 -2.55 18.58
N THR A 91 -8.29 -3.83 18.88
CA THR A 91 -7.00 -4.49 18.67
C THR A 91 -6.69 -4.55 17.17
N LEU A 92 -5.47 -4.15 16.81
CA LEU A 92 -4.97 -4.21 15.45
C LEU A 92 -4.11 -5.46 15.27
N SER A 93 -4.36 -6.18 14.18
CA SER A 93 -3.46 -7.19 13.65
C SER A 93 -3.26 -6.97 12.16
N GLY A 94 -2.20 -7.51 11.59
CA GLY A 94 -1.99 -7.39 10.16
C GLY A 94 -0.65 -7.91 9.68
N THR A 95 -0.59 -8.17 8.38
CA THR A 95 0.58 -8.70 7.70
C THR A 95 0.85 -7.92 6.44
N GLY A 96 2.12 -7.63 6.17
CA GLY A 96 2.59 -7.23 4.84
C GLY A 96 3.47 -8.29 4.19
N ASN A 97 4.14 -7.91 3.10
CA ASN A 97 5.09 -8.76 2.38
C ASN A 97 6.52 -8.22 2.48
N TYR A 98 7.53 -9.07 2.60
CA TYR A 98 8.93 -8.68 2.47
C TYR A 98 9.25 -8.11 1.06
N PRO A 99 10.12 -7.10 0.91
CA PRO A 99 10.85 -6.32 1.93
C PRO A 99 10.08 -5.13 2.54
N CYS A 100 8.76 -5.08 2.36
CA CYS A 100 7.90 -4.09 2.99
C CYS A 100 7.70 -4.40 4.49
N THR A 101 6.83 -3.66 5.17
CA THR A 101 6.57 -3.88 6.60
C THR A 101 5.83 -5.20 6.83
N GLU A 102 6.46 -6.20 7.42
CA GLU A 102 5.81 -7.50 7.66
C GLU A 102 4.84 -7.46 8.85
N ASP A 103 5.28 -6.91 9.99
CA ASP A 103 4.45 -6.72 11.18
C ASP A 103 3.76 -5.35 11.15
N VAL A 104 2.51 -5.34 10.67
CA VAL A 104 1.73 -4.10 10.53
C VAL A 104 1.28 -3.58 11.90
N ALA A 105 0.92 -4.46 12.83
CA ALA A 105 0.45 -4.06 14.15
C ALA A 105 1.52 -3.29 14.92
N ALA A 106 2.78 -3.76 14.88
CA ALA A 106 3.91 -3.07 15.51
C ALA A 106 4.20 -1.69 14.88
N ALA A 107 3.80 -1.46 13.64
CA ALA A 107 3.97 -0.20 12.93
C ALA A 107 2.81 0.80 13.14
N CYS A 108 1.76 0.40 13.86
CA CYS A 108 0.61 1.25 14.21
C CYS A 108 0.68 1.69 15.68
N LYS A 109 0.93 2.98 15.92
CA LYS A 109 1.11 3.54 17.27
C LYS A 109 -0.14 4.26 17.74
#